data_AF-A0A935EK02-F1
#
_entry.id   AF-A0A935EK02-F1
#
_cell.length_a   1.000
_cell.length_b   1.000
_cell.length_c   1.000
_cell.angle_alpha   90.00
_cell.angle_beta   90.00
_cell.angle_gamma   90.00
#
_symmetry.space_group_name_H-M   'P 1'
#
loop_
_entity.id
_entity.type
_entity.pdbx_description
1 polymer ?
#
loop_
_entity_poly.entity_id
_entity_poly.type
_entity_poly.pdbx_seq_one_letter_code
_entity_poly.pdbx_strand_id
1 'polypeptide(L)'
;MSEWRRGWRTVLGCAVGSGVGAVLLFFTFSLFVLPIASELEVSRGEIATIQSLVVAGALGAPLIGRATDRLGFRVVFLGSMIAVAALEFVVAFLVNDARGLAVCVFLIGLIGVGTTGLTVTRPINAWFDKHRGLALGLSACGIAVATIIVPPLLEALAATYGWRAGIAALAAMAAIIGLPAVYFLVDNEPPDSPQLHGRRSMHQTGDWSFLREGAFWLMACSLVAMGAAGSGFIGQMSPMIQDEGLSAQMAAFALSMFAIGQVSGRLIGGWFLDRFDPRRIAILLNLLPASGFLLLWGFDNLGATALAAAFLIGFQQGSEHDIFAYFTARRFGIANYGTVYGALIGLGWIGNATGLIGVGRLHDVFGNYMFAQLLGASALAFGALLFVSIRLPPRQPAVAG
;
A
#
# COMPACT_ATOMS: atom_id res chain seq x y z
N MET A 1 -28.84 12.18 -3.39
CA MET A 1 -28.54 13.01 -2.19
C MET A 1 -28.96 12.35 -0.87
N SER A 2 -29.89 11.39 -0.84
CA SER A 2 -30.32 10.68 0.39
C SER A 2 -29.23 9.80 1.00
N GLU A 3 -28.49 9.03 0.18
CA GLU A 3 -27.40 8.16 0.64
C GLU A 3 -26.30 8.96 1.36
N TRP A 4 -25.81 10.03 0.75
CA TRP A 4 -24.78 10.90 1.32
C TRP A 4 -25.18 11.56 2.63
N ARG A 5 -26.46 11.93 2.81
CA ARG A 5 -26.93 12.53 4.08
C ARG A 5 -26.79 11.57 5.27
N ARG A 6 -26.81 10.25 5.03
CA ARG A 6 -26.71 9.23 6.09
C ARG A 6 -25.33 8.57 6.14
N GLY A 7 -24.76 8.22 4.99
CA GLY A 7 -23.52 7.44 4.90
C GLY A 7 -22.20 8.24 4.97
N TRP A 8 -22.23 9.58 4.96
CA TRP A 8 -20.98 10.37 5.00
C TRP A 8 -20.15 10.12 6.26
N ARG A 9 -20.80 9.89 7.41
CA ARG A 9 -20.14 9.56 8.69
C ARG A 9 -19.40 8.24 8.60
N THR A 10 -20.02 7.23 7.98
CA THR A 10 -19.39 5.94 7.71
C THR A 10 -18.16 6.09 6.84
N VAL A 11 -18.24 6.86 5.73
CA VAL A 11 -17.07 7.12 4.87
C VAL A 11 -15.94 7.80 5.64
N LEU A 12 -16.26 8.84 6.43
CA LEU A 12 -15.27 9.56 7.22
C LEU A 12 -14.65 8.67 8.31
N GLY A 13 -15.45 7.90 9.04
CA GLY A 13 -14.98 6.98 10.07
C GLY A 13 -14.08 5.88 9.50
N CYS A 14 -14.45 5.31 8.34
CA CYS A 14 -13.62 4.35 7.62
C CYS A 14 -12.33 4.98 7.10
N ALA A 15 -12.37 6.21 6.58
CA ALA A 15 -11.20 6.94 6.11
C ALA A 15 -10.20 7.20 7.24
N VAL A 16 -10.66 7.80 8.33
CA VAL A 16 -9.82 8.13 9.49
C VAL A 16 -9.31 6.85 10.14
N GLY A 17 -10.18 5.86 10.37
CA GLY A 17 -9.82 4.59 10.96
C GLY A 17 -8.75 3.84 10.16
N SER A 18 -8.95 3.66 8.85
CA SER A 18 -7.94 2.98 8.01
C SER A 18 -6.67 3.82 7.83
N GLY A 19 -6.78 5.14 7.89
CA GLY A 19 -5.64 6.05 7.76
C GLY A 19 -4.63 5.96 8.90
N VAL A 20 -5.08 5.66 10.12
CA VAL A 20 -4.21 5.47 11.31
C VAL A 20 -4.09 4.01 11.74
N GLY A 21 -4.43 3.06 10.84
CA GLY A 21 -4.27 1.63 11.06
C GLY A 21 -2.87 1.11 10.69
N ALA A 22 -2.74 -0.20 10.55
CA ALA A 22 -1.45 -0.87 10.33
C ALA A 22 -0.69 -0.43 9.07
N VAL A 23 -1.41 0.09 8.06
CA VAL A 23 -0.80 0.59 6.82
C VAL A 23 0.05 1.83 7.06
N LEU A 24 -0.29 2.65 8.07
CA LEU A 24 0.47 3.83 8.40
C LEU A 24 1.87 3.47 8.91
N LEU A 25 1.98 2.45 9.77
CA LEU A 25 3.26 1.91 10.21
C LEU A 25 4.06 1.43 9.00
N PHE A 26 3.46 0.69 8.07
CA PHE A 26 4.15 0.20 6.88
C PHE A 26 4.84 1.31 6.07
N PHE A 27 4.15 2.42 5.84
CA PHE A 27 4.70 3.55 5.09
C PHE A 27 5.71 4.38 5.89
N THR A 28 5.54 4.50 7.20
CA THR A 28 6.42 5.31 8.06
C THR A 28 7.59 4.54 8.64
N PHE A 29 7.61 3.20 8.53
CA PHE A 29 8.64 2.34 9.12
C PHE A 29 10.06 2.73 8.70
N SER A 30 10.23 3.20 7.45
CA SER A 30 11.55 3.60 6.94
C SER A 30 12.20 4.69 7.76
N LEU A 31 11.43 5.60 8.38
CA LEU A 31 11.96 6.63 9.30
C LEU A 31 12.69 6.03 10.50
N PHE A 32 12.27 4.85 10.94
CA PHE A 32 12.81 4.21 12.14
C PHE A 32 13.94 3.22 11.83
N VAL A 33 14.24 2.94 10.55
CA VAL A 33 15.25 1.93 10.18
C VAL A 33 16.62 2.26 10.75
N LEU A 34 17.12 3.48 10.54
CA LEU A 34 18.43 3.90 11.04
C LEU A 34 18.52 3.86 12.58
N PRO A 35 17.63 4.51 13.34
CA PRO A 35 17.74 4.52 14.79
C PRO A 35 17.55 3.12 15.41
N ILE A 36 16.62 2.30 14.89
CA ILE A 36 16.44 0.92 15.37
C ILE A 36 17.67 0.07 15.07
N ALA A 37 18.24 0.16 13.85
CA ALA A 37 19.45 -0.58 13.50
C ALA A 37 20.62 -0.22 14.41
N SER A 38 20.77 1.08 14.71
CA SER A 38 21.83 1.56 15.61
C SER A 38 21.68 1.08 17.05
N GLU A 39 20.45 1.02 17.56
CA GLU A 39 20.20 0.66 18.95
C GLU A 39 20.19 -0.85 19.19
N LEU A 40 19.64 -1.61 18.26
CA LEU A 40 19.61 -3.07 18.34
C LEU A 40 20.92 -3.70 17.84
N GLU A 41 21.90 -2.88 17.41
CA GLU A 41 23.20 -3.29 16.86
C GLU A 41 23.08 -4.30 15.71
N VAL A 42 22.09 -4.10 14.84
CA VAL A 42 21.81 -4.96 13.68
C VAL A 42 21.98 -4.21 12.36
N SER A 43 22.15 -4.96 11.29
CA SER A 43 22.27 -4.41 9.93
C SER A 43 20.95 -3.80 9.42
N ARG A 44 21.05 -2.91 8.42
CA ARG A 44 19.85 -2.32 7.80
C ARG A 44 19.06 -3.37 7.05
N GLY A 45 19.71 -4.34 6.42
CA GLY A 45 19.04 -5.47 5.76
C GLY A 45 18.35 -6.42 6.74
N GLU A 46 18.83 -6.56 7.97
CA GLU A 46 18.11 -7.27 9.02
C GLU A 46 16.81 -6.55 9.41
N ILE A 47 16.87 -5.23 9.64
CA ILE A 47 15.67 -4.42 9.89
C ILE A 47 14.71 -4.44 8.69
N ALA A 48 15.22 -4.39 7.46
CA ALA A 48 14.40 -4.50 6.25
C ALA A 48 13.74 -5.89 6.13
N THR A 49 14.44 -6.94 6.55
CA THR A 49 13.88 -8.30 6.65
C THR A 49 12.77 -8.35 7.68
N ILE A 50 12.95 -7.71 8.84
CA ILE A 50 11.91 -7.59 9.88
C ILE A 50 10.70 -6.82 9.34
N GLN A 51 10.91 -5.68 8.69
CA GLN A 51 9.85 -4.89 8.06
C GLN A 51 9.03 -5.73 7.06
N SER A 52 9.72 -6.59 6.29
CA SER A 52 9.06 -7.45 5.30
C SER A 52 8.05 -8.42 5.92
N LEU A 53 8.14 -8.74 7.21
CA LEU A 53 7.20 -9.63 7.89
C LEU A 53 5.77 -9.07 7.94
N VAL A 54 5.57 -7.78 7.64
CA VAL A 54 4.25 -7.18 7.45
C VAL A 54 3.41 -7.91 6.38
N VAL A 55 4.06 -8.59 5.42
CA VAL A 55 3.39 -9.41 4.39
C VAL A 55 2.62 -10.60 4.99
N ALA A 56 2.82 -10.92 6.27
CA ALA A 56 1.97 -11.83 7.03
C ALA A 56 0.48 -11.46 6.99
N GLY A 57 0.14 -10.21 6.67
CA GLY A 57 -1.24 -9.80 6.39
C GLY A 57 -1.92 -10.61 5.27
N ALA A 58 -1.16 -11.15 4.31
CA ALA A 58 -1.69 -12.07 3.30
C ALA A 58 -2.19 -13.39 3.93
N LEU A 59 -1.51 -13.88 4.97
CA LEU A 59 -1.93 -15.04 5.75
C LEU A 59 -3.13 -14.70 6.67
N GLY A 60 -3.17 -13.46 7.15
CA GLY A 60 -4.25 -12.94 7.99
C GLY A 60 -5.55 -12.70 7.23
N ALA A 61 -5.48 -12.31 5.96
CA ALA A 61 -6.64 -11.87 5.17
C ALA A 61 -7.78 -12.92 5.10
N PRO A 62 -7.54 -14.22 4.87
CA PRO A 62 -8.61 -15.23 4.90
C PRO A 62 -9.22 -15.44 6.29
N LEU A 63 -8.44 -15.26 7.36
CA LEU A 63 -8.90 -15.43 8.74
C LEU A 63 -9.76 -14.22 9.17
N ILE A 64 -9.23 -13.03 8.97
CA ILE A 64 -9.90 -11.76 9.25
C ILE A 64 -11.13 -11.57 8.38
N GLY A 65 -11.06 -11.94 7.10
CA GLY A 65 -12.21 -11.90 6.18
C GLY A 65 -13.38 -12.75 6.69
N ARG A 66 -13.11 -14.02 7.06
CA ARG A 66 -14.10 -14.94 7.65
C ARG A 66 -14.59 -14.48 9.02
N ALA A 67 -13.70 -13.95 9.86
CA ALA A 67 -14.09 -13.39 11.15
C ALA A 67 -15.04 -12.21 10.95
N THR A 68 -14.78 -11.37 9.95
CA THR A 68 -15.64 -10.22 9.64
C THR A 68 -17.00 -10.68 9.13
N ASP A 69 -17.07 -11.80 8.40
CA ASP A 69 -18.35 -12.39 7.93
C ASP A 69 -19.19 -12.91 9.09
N ARG A 70 -18.55 -13.44 10.14
CA ARG A 70 -19.23 -14.08 11.27
C ARG A 70 -19.54 -13.13 12.42
N LEU A 71 -18.61 -12.22 12.73
CA LEU A 71 -18.66 -11.33 13.90
C LEU A 71 -19.06 -9.90 13.53
N GLY A 72 -19.13 -9.60 12.23
CA GLY A 72 -19.42 -8.26 11.70
C GLY A 72 -18.20 -7.33 11.67
N PHE A 73 -18.35 -6.24 10.90
CA PHE A 73 -17.31 -5.23 10.68
C PHE A 73 -16.77 -4.63 11.99
N ARG A 74 -17.67 -4.14 12.86
CA ARG A 74 -17.30 -3.32 14.01
C ARG A 74 -16.43 -4.08 15.01
N VAL A 75 -16.78 -5.33 15.31
CA VAL A 75 -16.03 -6.19 16.24
C VAL A 75 -14.62 -6.46 15.70
N VAL A 76 -14.51 -6.83 14.42
CA VAL A 76 -13.22 -7.20 13.83
C VAL A 76 -12.33 -5.99 13.61
N PHE A 77 -12.87 -4.87 13.12
CA PHE A 77 -12.09 -3.66 12.92
C PHE A 77 -11.54 -3.13 14.25
N LEU A 78 -12.41 -2.96 15.26
CA LEU A 78 -11.99 -2.44 16.57
C LEU A 78 -11.02 -3.41 17.26
N GLY A 79 -11.29 -4.72 17.22
CA GLY A 79 -10.37 -5.72 17.78
C GLY A 79 -9.00 -5.71 17.10
N SER A 80 -8.97 -5.58 15.78
CA SER A 80 -7.70 -5.48 15.02
C SER A 80 -6.97 -4.17 15.34
N MET A 81 -7.68 -3.06 15.44
CA MET A 81 -7.11 -1.75 15.77
C MET A 81 -6.56 -1.72 17.21
N ILE A 82 -7.26 -2.30 18.19
CA ILE A 82 -6.77 -2.46 19.57
C ILE A 82 -5.49 -3.31 19.57
N ALA A 83 -5.48 -4.42 18.84
CA ALA A 83 -4.31 -5.29 18.75
C ALA A 83 -3.11 -4.57 18.11
N VAL A 84 -3.32 -3.80 17.03
CA VAL A 84 -2.27 -2.98 16.41
C VAL A 84 -1.72 -1.96 17.40
N ALA A 85 -2.59 -1.17 18.05
CA ALA A 85 -2.17 -0.17 19.03
C ALA A 85 -1.40 -0.80 20.21
N ALA A 86 -1.86 -1.96 20.70
CA ALA A 86 -1.20 -2.69 21.77
C ALA A 86 0.19 -3.22 21.34
N LEU A 87 0.31 -3.76 20.13
CA LEU A 87 1.59 -4.25 19.61
C LEU A 87 2.57 -3.10 19.34
N GLU A 88 2.10 -1.98 18.80
CA GLU A 88 2.92 -0.77 18.64
C GLU A 88 3.37 -0.22 20.00
N PHE A 89 2.50 -0.25 21.02
CA PHE A 89 2.87 0.09 22.39
C PHE A 89 3.95 -0.88 22.95
N VAL A 90 3.79 -2.19 22.72
CA VAL A 90 4.81 -3.18 23.11
C VAL A 90 6.14 -2.88 22.44
N VAL A 91 6.16 -2.55 21.13
CA VAL A 91 7.37 -2.15 20.43
C VAL A 91 7.99 -0.89 21.05
N ALA A 92 7.17 0.12 21.33
CA ALA A 92 7.64 1.39 21.85
C ALA A 92 8.21 1.30 23.27
N PHE A 93 7.76 0.38 24.12
CA PHE A 93 8.12 0.39 25.55
C PHE A 93 8.78 -0.89 26.05
N LEU A 94 8.60 -2.03 25.38
CA LEU A 94 9.00 -3.35 25.92
C LEU A 94 10.01 -4.09 25.02
N VAL A 95 10.07 -3.76 23.73
CA VAL A 95 11.01 -4.41 22.80
C VAL A 95 12.42 -3.81 22.93
N ASN A 96 13.39 -4.70 23.11
CA ASN A 96 14.81 -4.36 23.25
C ASN A 96 15.73 -5.23 22.37
N ASP A 97 15.15 -6.07 21.50
CA ASP A 97 15.89 -7.01 20.67
C ASP A 97 15.21 -7.21 19.31
N ALA A 98 16.00 -7.64 18.32
CA ALA A 98 15.52 -7.83 16.95
C ALA A 98 14.42 -8.91 16.83
N ARG A 99 14.43 -9.94 17.68
CA ARG A 99 13.40 -11.00 17.65
C ARG A 99 12.07 -10.50 18.19
N GLY A 100 12.09 -9.74 19.30
CA GLY A 100 10.91 -9.05 19.81
C GLY A 100 10.27 -8.15 18.75
N LEU A 101 11.08 -7.36 18.05
CA LEU A 101 10.60 -6.51 16.96
C LEU A 101 10.00 -7.34 15.81
N ALA A 102 10.69 -8.41 15.39
CA ALA A 102 10.22 -9.32 14.33
C ALA A 102 8.85 -9.93 14.64
N VAL A 103 8.65 -10.42 15.86
CA VAL A 103 7.37 -10.98 16.31
C VAL A 103 6.28 -9.92 16.29
N CYS A 104 6.54 -8.72 16.81
CA CYS A 104 5.57 -7.63 16.80
C CYS A 104 5.19 -7.22 15.37
N VAL A 105 6.15 -7.01 14.47
CA VAL A 105 5.88 -6.62 13.07
C VAL A 105 5.10 -7.72 12.33
N PHE A 106 5.45 -8.99 12.55
CA PHE A 106 4.69 -10.12 12.00
C PHE A 106 3.24 -10.13 12.47
N LEU A 107 3.00 -9.95 13.78
CA LEU A 107 1.65 -9.93 14.36
C LEU A 107 0.85 -8.70 13.91
N ILE A 108 1.49 -7.53 13.80
CA ILE A 108 0.88 -6.31 13.26
C ILE A 108 0.46 -6.55 11.80
N GLY A 109 1.31 -7.18 10.98
CA GLY A 109 0.93 -7.57 9.62
C GLY A 109 -0.28 -8.52 9.61
N LEU A 110 -0.19 -9.62 10.36
CA LEU A 110 -1.19 -10.68 10.41
C LEU A 110 -2.57 -10.20 10.86
N ILE A 111 -2.64 -9.39 11.93
CA ILE A 111 -3.89 -8.92 12.54
C ILE A 111 -4.32 -7.59 11.92
N GLY A 112 -3.36 -6.70 11.67
CA GLY A 112 -3.59 -5.34 11.18
C GLY A 112 -4.23 -5.26 9.81
N VAL A 113 -4.21 -6.35 9.02
CA VAL A 113 -5.01 -6.46 7.79
C VAL A 113 -6.51 -6.20 8.05
N GLY A 114 -7.01 -6.41 9.27
CA GLY A 114 -8.37 -6.06 9.68
C GLY A 114 -8.66 -4.57 9.81
N THR A 115 -7.65 -3.71 9.73
CA THR A 115 -7.78 -2.24 9.69
C THR A 115 -7.75 -1.69 8.26
N THR A 116 -7.66 -2.56 7.24
CA THR A 116 -7.48 -2.17 5.82
C THR A 116 -8.79 -2.22 5.04
N GLY A 117 -8.71 -1.90 3.73
CA GLY A 117 -9.77 -2.09 2.73
C GLY A 117 -10.58 -3.39 2.86
N LEU A 118 -9.95 -4.47 3.34
CA LEU A 118 -10.58 -5.77 3.55
C LEU A 118 -11.86 -5.69 4.42
N THR A 119 -11.86 -4.83 5.44
CA THR A 119 -12.98 -4.70 6.39
C THR A 119 -13.81 -3.45 6.10
N VAL A 120 -13.17 -2.29 5.87
CA VAL A 120 -13.87 -1.00 5.68
C VAL A 120 -14.75 -0.92 4.42
N THR A 121 -14.51 -1.76 3.41
CA THR A 121 -15.38 -1.82 2.22
C THR A 121 -16.81 -2.25 2.54
N ARG A 122 -17.03 -3.06 3.59
CA ARG A 122 -18.35 -3.61 3.94
C ARG A 122 -19.37 -2.55 4.39
N PRO A 123 -19.09 -1.74 5.44
CA PRO A 123 -20.04 -0.72 5.86
C PRO A 123 -20.29 0.31 4.75
N ILE A 124 -19.28 0.65 3.94
CA ILE A 124 -19.46 1.57 2.80
C ILE A 124 -20.41 0.95 1.77
N ASN A 125 -20.22 -0.32 1.43
CA ASN A 125 -21.10 -1.02 0.49
C ASN A 125 -22.53 -1.17 1.04
N ALA A 126 -22.72 -1.28 2.35
CA ALA A 126 -24.05 -1.34 2.96
C ALA A 126 -24.81 0.00 2.86
N TRP A 127 -24.11 1.13 2.96
CA TRP A 127 -24.73 2.47 2.94
C TRP A 127 -24.83 3.11 1.55
N PHE A 128 -24.03 2.66 0.58
CA PHE A 128 -23.97 3.23 -0.76
C PHE A 128 -24.19 2.18 -1.84
N ASP A 129 -25.19 2.43 -2.68
CA ASP A 129 -25.43 1.68 -3.91
C ASP A 129 -25.06 2.55 -5.12
N LYS A 130 -25.76 3.69 -5.32
CA LYS A 130 -25.57 4.54 -6.50
C LYS A 130 -24.22 5.27 -6.55
N HIS A 131 -23.67 5.65 -5.39
CA HIS A 131 -22.40 6.39 -5.30
C HIS A 131 -21.27 5.57 -4.64
N ARG A 132 -21.36 4.24 -4.68
CA ARG A 132 -20.44 3.33 -3.99
C ARG A 132 -18.97 3.55 -4.36
N GLY A 133 -18.67 3.71 -5.64
CA GLY A 133 -17.30 3.92 -6.11
C GLY A 133 -16.66 5.20 -5.52
N LEU A 134 -17.41 6.30 -5.50
CA LEU A 134 -16.96 7.56 -4.89
C LEU A 134 -16.76 7.41 -3.38
N ALA A 135 -17.67 6.73 -2.69
CA ALA A 135 -17.57 6.49 -1.25
C ALA A 135 -16.35 5.63 -0.87
N LEU A 136 -16.09 4.56 -1.64
CA LEU A 136 -14.89 3.72 -1.47
C LEU A 136 -13.61 4.51 -1.76
N GLY A 137 -13.59 5.30 -2.84
CA GLY A 137 -12.46 6.15 -3.20
C GLY A 137 -12.12 7.18 -2.12
N LEU A 138 -13.13 7.89 -1.59
CA LEU A 138 -12.96 8.85 -0.51
C LEU A 138 -12.48 8.19 0.79
N SER A 139 -12.98 6.98 1.10
CA SER A 139 -12.45 6.22 2.24
C SER A 139 -10.98 5.87 2.08
N ALA A 140 -10.56 5.45 0.88
CA ALA A 140 -9.16 5.11 0.61
C ALA A 140 -8.22 6.31 0.70
N CYS A 141 -8.73 7.54 0.49
CA CYS A 141 -7.94 8.77 0.64
C CYS A 141 -7.45 8.99 2.08
N GLY A 142 -8.10 8.40 3.09
CA GLY A 142 -7.67 8.54 4.49
C GLY A 142 -6.25 8.07 4.74
N ILE A 143 -5.83 6.96 4.10
CA ILE A 143 -4.45 6.44 4.16
C ILE A 143 -3.47 7.42 3.55
N ALA A 144 -3.80 7.98 2.39
CA ALA A 144 -2.92 8.94 1.74
C ALA A 144 -2.79 10.22 2.56
N VAL A 145 -3.90 10.78 3.06
CA VAL A 145 -3.88 11.98 3.91
C VAL A 145 -3.06 11.75 5.18
N ALA A 146 -3.24 10.62 5.85
CA ALA A 146 -2.41 10.27 7.01
C ALA A 146 -0.94 10.17 6.61
N THR A 147 -0.61 9.50 5.50
CA THR A 147 0.77 9.36 5.03
C THR A 147 1.39 10.69 4.56
N ILE A 148 0.58 11.70 4.22
CA ILE A 148 1.09 13.06 3.92
C ILE A 148 1.44 13.81 5.20
N ILE A 149 0.59 13.71 6.23
CA ILE A 149 0.68 14.54 7.43
C ILE A 149 1.58 13.94 8.51
N VAL A 150 1.52 12.62 8.67
CA VAL A 150 2.11 11.92 9.82
C VAL A 150 3.64 11.80 9.76
N PRO A 151 4.31 11.50 8.63
CA PRO A 151 5.76 11.31 8.63
C PRO A 151 6.53 12.52 9.19
N PRO A 152 6.25 13.79 8.80
CA PRO A 152 6.91 14.95 9.40
C PRO A 152 6.64 15.12 10.90
N LEU A 153 5.45 14.74 11.38
CA LEU A 153 5.12 14.76 12.80
C LEU A 153 5.91 13.70 13.58
N LEU A 154 5.99 12.48 13.04
CA LEU A 154 6.76 11.39 13.65
C LEU A 154 8.24 11.72 13.69
N GLU A 155 8.78 12.33 12.63
CA GLU A 155 10.16 12.74 12.60
C GLU A 155 10.47 13.83 13.63
N ALA A 156 9.61 14.83 13.79
CA ALA A 156 9.78 15.85 14.83
C ALA A 156 9.78 15.25 16.25
N LEU A 157 8.93 14.24 16.49
CA LEU A 157 8.91 13.50 17.75
C LEU A 157 10.15 12.63 17.92
N ALA A 158 10.58 11.94 16.86
CA ALA A 158 11.74 11.06 16.88
C ALA A 158 13.04 11.85 17.12
N ALA A 159 13.17 13.03 16.52
CA ALA A 159 14.31 13.91 16.72
C ALA A 159 14.44 14.42 18.17
N THR A 160 13.31 14.58 18.88
CA THR A 160 13.30 15.13 20.26
C THR A 160 13.33 14.03 21.33
N TYR A 161 12.60 12.93 21.11
CA TYR A 161 12.32 11.91 22.12
C TYR A 161 12.72 10.49 21.68
N GLY A 162 13.36 10.34 20.53
CA GLY A 162 13.79 9.06 19.96
C GLY A 162 12.68 8.31 19.22
N TRP A 163 13.08 7.29 18.45
CA TRP A 163 12.18 6.51 17.59
C TRP A 163 11.04 5.81 18.36
N ARG A 164 11.27 5.43 19.63
CA ARG A 164 10.24 4.86 20.51
C ARG A 164 9.06 5.80 20.68
N ALA A 165 9.29 7.10 20.81
CA ALA A 165 8.23 8.10 20.91
C ALA A 165 7.41 8.19 19.60
N GLY A 166 8.07 8.03 18.44
CA GLY A 166 7.38 7.95 17.15
C GLY A 166 6.45 6.74 17.05
N ILE A 167 6.90 5.57 17.47
CA ILE A 167 6.03 4.37 17.50
C ILE A 167 4.94 4.48 18.57
N ALA A 168 5.23 5.06 19.74
CA ALA A 168 4.22 5.35 20.74
C ALA A 168 3.15 6.32 20.22
N ALA A 169 3.53 7.29 19.37
CA ALA A 169 2.59 8.19 18.73
C ALA A 169 1.68 7.47 17.74
N LEU A 170 2.20 6.50 16.96
CA LEU A 170 1.37 5.63 16.12
C LEU A 170 0.34 4.85 16.95
N ALA A 171 0.77 4.23 18.05
CA ALA A 171 -0.11 3.53 18.98
C ALA A 171 -1.21 4.45 19.54
N ALA A 172 -0.83 5.67 19.92
CA ALA A 172 -1.75 6.69 20.42
C ALA A 172 -2.72 7.16 19.33
N MET A 173 -2.29 7.33 18.09
CA MET A 173 -3.16 7.68 16.96
C MET A 173 -4.17 6.56 16.67
N ALA A 174 -3.73 5.30 16.65
CA ALA A 174 -4.62 4.16 16.51
C ALA A 174 -5.68 4.12 17.64
N ALA A 175 -5.26 4.34 18.89
CA ALA A 175 -6.14 4.26 20.06
C ALA A 175 -7.08 5.47 20.24
N ILE A 176 -6.59 6.70 20.00
CA ILE A 176 -7.30 7.96 20.31
C ILE A 176 -8.00 8.53 19.08
N ILE A 177 -7.51 8.25 17.87
CA ILE A 177 -8.11 8.74 16.63
C ILE A 177 -8.86 7.61 15.94
N GLY A 178 -8.20 6.46 15.72
CA GLY A 178 -8.74 5.34 14.96
C GLY A 178 -9.95 4.69 15.63
N LEU A 179 -9.82 4.28 16.90
CA LEU A 179 -10.91 3.63 17.63
C LEU A 179 -12.15 4.53 17.78
N PRO A 180 -12.04 5.80 18.23
CA PRO A 180 -13.22 6.65 18.38
C PRO A 180 -13.84 7.02 17.03
N ALA A 181 -13.04 7.23 15.98
CA ALA A 181 -13.57 7.52 14.65
C ALA A 181 -14.47 6.38 14.15
N VAL A 182 -14.04 5.12 14.28
CA VAL A 182 -14.87 3.99 13.86
C VAL A 182 -16.02 3.74 14.82
N TYR A 183 -15.80 3.83 16.13
CA TYR A 183 -16.84 3.57 17.11
C TYR A 183 -17.98 4.59 17.06
N PHE A 184 -17.69 5.88 16.87
CA PHE A 184 -18.69 6.95 16.89
C PHE A 184 -19.22 7.36 15.51
N LEU A 185 -18.46 7.16 14.43
CA LEU A 185 -18.87 7.61 13.09
C LEU A 185 -19.39 6.48 12.21
N VAL A 186 -18.97 5.22 12.45
CA VAL A 186 -19.47 4.10 11.65
C VAL A 186 -20.70 3.50 12.32
N ASP A 187 -21.85 3.82 11.73
CA ASP A 187 -23.13 3.25 12.12
C ASP A 187 -23.21 1.79 11.65
N ASN A 188 -23.91 0.95 12.43
CA ASN A 188 -24.22 -0.42 12.03
C ASN A 188 -25.06 -0.43 10.74
N GLU A 189 -25.12 -1.58 10.06
CA GLU A 189 -25.83 -1.74 8.78
C GLU A 189 -27.21 -1.05 8.79
N PRO A 190 -27.66 -0.45 7.67
CA PRO A 190 -28.96 0.21 7.60
C PRO A 190 -30.08 -0.75 8.03
N PRO A 191 -31.08 -0.30 8.81
CA PRO A 191 -32.17 -1.15 9.30
C PRO A 191 -32.95 -1.85 8.18
N ASP A 192 -32.98 -1.27 6.98
CA ASP A 192 -33.66 -1.80 5.79
C ASP A 192 -32.70 -2.45 4.78
N SER A 193 -31.44 -2.68 5.15
CA SER A 193 -30.52 -3.35 4.23
C SER A 193 -31.02 -4.78 4.01
N PRO A 194 -31.37 -5.19 2.77
CA PRO A 194 -31.56 -6.59 2.49
C PRO A 194 -30.26 -7.24 2.90
N GLN A 195 -30.33 -8.09 3.92
CA GLN A 195 -29.24 -8.94 4.38
C GLN A 195 -28.43 -9.33 3.16
N LEU A 196 -27.27 -8.72 2.96
CA LEU A 196 -26.32 -9.13 1.91
C LEU A 196 -25.67 -10.46 2.32
N HIS A 197 -26.42 -11.31 3.03
CA HIS A 197 -26.21 -12.73 3.15
C HIS A 197 -26.41 -13.34 1.77
N GLY A 198 -25.31 -13.53 1.06
CA GLY A 198 -25.29 -14.56 0.04
C GLY A 198 -25.70 -14.14 -1.36
N ARG A 199 -25.40 -12.91 -1.81
CA ARG A 199 -24.84 -12.82 -3.17
C ARG A 199 -23.39 -13.31 -3.12
N ARG A 200 -23.23 -14.62 -2.83
CA ARG A 200 -22.22 -15.41 -3.53
C ARG A 200 -22.58 -15.18 -4.98
N SER A 201 -21.95 -14.20 -5.60
CA SER A 201 -21.90 -14.19 -7.04
C SER A 201 -21.36 -15.56 -7.38
N MET A 202 -22.22 -16.41 -7.90
CA MET A 202 -21.88 -17.71 -8.44
C MET A 202 -21.12 -17.42 -9.75
N HIS A 203 -20.04 -16.63 -9.66
CA HIS A 203 -18.98 -16.64 -10.62
C HIS A 203 -18.39 -18.04 -10.52
N GLN A 204 -18.07 -18.63 -11.67
CA GLN A 204 -17.41 -19.93 -11.74
C GLN A 204 -16.06 -19.81 -11.03
N THR A 205 -16.05 -19.97 -9.72
CA THR A 205 -14.85 -20.01 -8.90
C THR A 205 -14.14 -21.30 -9.26
N GLY A 206 -13.05 -21.21 -10.02
CA GLY A 206 -12.22 -22.38 -10.34
C GLY A 206 -11.76 -22.48 -11.79
N ASP A 207 -12.12 -21.56 -12.68
CA ASP A 207 -11.49 -21.53 -14.00
C ASP A 207 -10.08 -20.92 -13.91
N TRP A 208 -9.09 -21.80 -13.77
CA TRP A 208 -7.66 -21.46 -13.76
C TRP A 208 -7.02 -21.56 -15.15
N SER A 209 -7.81 -21.63 -16.23
CA SER A 209 -7.31 -21.69 -17.60
C SER A 209 -6.42 -20.51 -17.98
N PHE A 210 -6.66 -19.33 -17.37
CA PHE A 210 -5.86 -18.12 -17.53
C PHE A 210 -4.37 -18.32 -17.19
N LEU A 211 -4.02 -19.30 -16.35
CA LEU A 211 -2.62 -19.64 -16.04
C LEU A 211 -1.85 -20.17 -17.26
N ARG A 212 -2.56 -20.61 -18.31
CA ARG A 212 -1.95 -21.04 -19.58
C ARG A 212 -1.74 -19.88 -20.55
N GLU A 213 -2.29 -18.69 -20.26
CA GLU A 213 -2.14 -17.53 -21.15
C GLU A 213 -0.82 -16.79 -20.87
N GLY A 214 -0.01 -16.60 -21.91
CA GLY A 214 1.22 -15.81 -21.79
C GLY A 214 0.98 -14.37 -21.32
N ALA A 215 -0.17 -13.77 -21.66
CA ALA A 215 -0.52 -12.43 -21.20
C ALA A 215 -0.64 -12.33 -19.67
N PHE A 216 -1.11 -13.39 -19.00
CA PHE A 216 -1.18 -13.44 -17.54
C PHE A 216 0.21 -13.35 -16.92
N TRP A 217 1.15 -14.18 -17.41
CA TRP A 217 2.51 -14.20 -16.89
C TRP A 217 3.29 -12.92 -17.22
N LEU A 218 3.07 -12.31 -18.39
CA LEU A 218 3.63 -10.99 -18.71
C LEU A 218 3.18 -9.92 -17.70
N MET A 219 1.88 -9.89 -17.37
CA MET A 219 1.36 -8.99 -16.34
C MET A 219 1.91 -9.33 -14.95
N ALA A 220 1.93 -10.61 -14.57
CA ALA A 220 2.44 -11.05 -13.28
C ALA A 220 3.92 -10.68 -13.08
N CYS A 221 4.77 -10.96 -14.08
CA CYS A 221 6.19 -10.59 -14.05
C CYS A 221 6.38 -9.06 -14.00
N SER A 222 5.57 -8.29 -14.73
CA SER A 222 5.62 -6.83 -14.64
C SER A 222 5.23 -6.35 -13.26
N LEU A 223 4.18 -6.91 -12.66
CA LEU A 223 3.73 -6.54 -11.32
C LEU A 223 4.77 -6.90 -10.26
N VAL A 224 5.42 -8.06 -10.37
CA VAL A 224 6.53 -8.45 -9.48
C VAL A 224 7.72 -7.49 -9.61
N ALA A 225 8.09 -7.10 -10.83
CA ALA A 225 9.18 -6.16 -11.07
C ALA A 225 8.85 -4.76 -10.50
N MET A 226 7.62 -4.28 -10.72
CA MET A 226 7.10 -3.03 -10.15
C MET A 226 7.09 -3.07 -8.63
N GLY A 227 6.57 -4.14 -8.03
CA GLY A 227 6.52 -4.31 -6.57
C GLY A 227 7.91 -4.38 -5.93
N ALA A 228 8.87 -5.04 -6.57
CA ALA A 228 10.25 -5.09 -6.10
C ALA A 228 10.92 -3.71 -6.08
N ALA A 229 10.70 -2.91 -7.13
CA ALA A 229 11.21 -1.55 -7.21
C ALA A 229 10.42 -0.56 -6.33
N GLY A 230 9.11 -0.65 -6.23
CA GLY A 230 8.32 0.29 -5.44
C GLY A 230 8.49 0.06 -3.94
N SER A 231 8.27 -1.18 -3.49
CA SER A 231 8.17 -1.49 -2.06
C SER A 231 9.53 -1.53 -1.36
N GLY A 232 10.59 -1.95 -2.07
CA GLY A 232 11.94 -1.93 -1.52
C GLY A 232 12.44 -0.52 -1.21
N PHE A 233 12.16 0.41 -2.11
CA PHE A 233 12.64 1.78 -1.97
C PHE A 233 11.83 2.56 -0.97
N ILE A 234 10.51 2.38 -0.88
CA ILE A 234 9.76 3.01 0.21
C ILE A 234 10.22 2.53 1.59
N GLY A 235 10.55 1.23 1.72
CA GLY A 235 11.08 0.67 2.96
C GLY A 235 12.45 1.21 3.35
N GLN A 236 13.25 1.64 2.39
CA GLN A 236 14.60 2.18 2.60
C GLN A 236 14.71 3.68 2.25
N MET A 237 13.60 4.38 2.05
CA MET A 237 13.64 5.73 1.49
C MET A 237 14.33 6.72 2.42
N SER A 238 14.04 6.63 3.73
CA SER A 238 14.66 7.50 4.72
C SER A 238 16.17 7.23 4.88
N PRO A 239 16.62 5.97 5.08
CA PRO A 239 18.04 5.62 5.04
C PRO A 239 18.76 6.12 3.78
N MET A 240 18.16 5.91 2.61
CA MET A 240 18.75 6.29 1.33
C MET A 240 18.94 7.81 1.21
N ILE A 241 17.94 8.60 1.59
CA ILE A 241 18.02 10.06 1.56
C ILE A 241 19.07 10.57 2.56
N GLN A 242 19.15 9.95 3.75
CA GLN A 242 20.11 10.36 4.77
C GLN A 242 21.56 9.96 4.44
N ASP A 243 21.77 8.85 3.74
CA ASP A 243 23.11 8.46 3.24
C ASP A 243 23.65 9.44 2.20
N GLU A 244 22.79 10.13 1.46
CA GLU A 244 23.16 11.22 0.54
C GLU A 244 23.51 12.53 1.28
N GLY A 245 23.47 12.53 2.62
CA GLY A 245 23.79 13.69 3.46
C GLY A 245 22.63 14.64 3.73
N LEU A 246 21.41 14.28 3.32
CA LEU A 246 20.20 15.07 3.58
C LEU A 246 19.64 14.79 4.98
N SER A 247 18.85 15.72 5.51
CA SER A 247 18.28 15.60 6.84
C SER A 247 17.17 14.54 6.93
N ALA A 248 16.97 13.97 8.11
CA ALA A 248 15.83 13.09 8.40
C ALA A 248 14.48 13.78 8.17
N GLN A 249 14.41 15.10 8.40
CA GLN A 249 13.25 15.93 8.04
C GLN A 249 12.96 15.91 6.52
N MET A 250 14.01 15.95 5.68
CA MET A 250 13.86 15.81 4.22
C MET A 250 13.31 14.43 3.85
N ALA A 251 13.79 13.37 4.51
CA ALA A 251 13.26 12.03 4.33
C ALA A 251 11.77 11.91 4.69
N ALA A 252 11.34 12.56 5.77
CA ALA A 252 9.94 12.64 6.14
C ALA A 252 9.09 13.38 5.09
N PHE A 253 9.60 14.49 4.54
CA PHE A 253 8.93 15.18 3.43
C PHE A 253 8.89 14.36 2.14
N ALA A 254 9.89 13.53 1.87
CA ALA A 254 9.87 12.61 0.75
C ALA A 254 8.75 11.57 0.88
N LEU A 255 8.47 11.06 2.09
CA LEU A 255 7.31 10.19 2.35
C LEU A 255 5.99 10.91 2.07
N SER A 256 5.88 12.18 2.46
CA SER A 256 4.72 13.00 2.12
C SER A 256 4.57 13.19 0.60
N MET A 257 5.66 13.49 -0.12
CA MET A 257 5.66 13.64 -1.57
C MET A 257 5.30 12.34 -2.29
N PHE A 258 5.76 11.19 -1.78
CA PHE A 258 5.36 9.88 -2.25
C PHE A 258 3.84 9.69 -2.14
N ALA A 259 3.24 10.03 -0.99
CA ALA A 259 1.79 9.91 -0.81
C ALA A 259 0.99 10.87 -1.70
N ILE A 260 1.47 12.10 -1.91
CA ILE A 260 0.89 13.04 -2.90
C ILE A 260 0.98 12.45 -4.32
N GLY A 261 2.12 11.87 -4.66
CA GLY A 261 2.33 11.13 -5.90
C GLY A 261 1.29 10.03 -6.07
N GLN A 262 1.10 9.19 -5.05
CA GLN A 262 0.14 8.08 -5.07
C GLN A 262 -1.30 8.53 -5.36
N VAL A 263 -1.77 9.60 -4.71
CA VAL A 263 -3.11 10.16 -4.98
C VAL A 263 -3.19 10.70 -6.41
N SER A 264 -2.18 11.46 -6.82
CA SER A 264 -2.11 12.06 -8.16
C SER A 264 -2.09 10.99 -9.25
N GLY A 265 -1.32 9.92 -9.06
CA GLY A 265 -1.20 8.80 -9.98
C GLY A 265 -2.50 8.04 -10.14
N ARG A 266 -3.24 7.80 -9.06
CA ARG A 266 -4.56 7.16 -9.14
C ARG A 266 -5.55 7.97 -9.98
N LEU A 267 -5.62 9.28 -9.75
CA LEU A 267 -6.56 10.16 -10.46
C LEU A 267 -6.16 10.39 -11.92
N ILE A 268 -4.89 10.73 -12.14
CA ILE A 268 -4.35 11.11 -13.45
C ILE A 268 -4.12 9.86 -14.31
N GLY A 269 -3.55 8.80 -13.74
CA GLY A 269 -3.28 7.54 -14.44
C GLY A 269 -4.55 6.88 -14.96
N GLY A 270 -5.61 6.79 -14.14
CA GLY A 270 -6.90 6.28 -14.57
C GLY A 270 -7.49 7.08 -15.73
N TRP A 271 -7.48 8.41 -15.63
CA TRP A 271 -7.95 9.30 -16.71
C TRP A 271 -7.16 9.11 -18.02
N PHE A 272 -5.85 8.91 -17.95
CA PHE A 272 -5.02 8.64 -19.12
C PHE A 272 -5.34 7.28 -19.75
N LEU A 273 -5.57 6.23 -18.96
CA LEU A 273 -5.92 4.89 -19.45
C LEU A 273 -7.24 4.90 -20.23
N ASP A 274 -8.19 5.75 -19.83
CA ASP A 274 -9.49 5.85 -20.50
C ASP A 274 -9.39 6.57 -21.85
N ARG A 275 -8.58 7.64 -21.93
CA ARG A 275 -8.53 8.50 -23.13
C ARG A 275 -7.50 8.07 -24.16
N PHE A 276 -6.39 7.50 -23.72
CA PHE A 276 -5.27 7.18 -24.60
C PHE A 276 -5.13 5.67 -24.79
N ASP A 277 -4.10 5.26 -25.54
CA ASP A 277 -3.75 3.87 -25.72
C ASP A 277 -3.25 3.27 -24.39
N PRO A 278 -3.96 2.30 -23.78
CA PRO A 278 -3.62 1.80 -22.44
C PRO A 278 -2.24 1.16 -22.36
N ARG A 279 -1.74 0.60 -23.47
CA ARG A 279 -0.41 0.00 -23.53
C ARG A 279 0.67 1.07 -23.45
N ARG A 280 0.54 2.16 -24.21
CA ARG A 280 1.47 3.30 -24.14
C ARG A 280 1.45 3.94 -22.75
N ILE A 281 0.28 4.10 -22.15
CA ILE A 281 0.16 4.64 -20.80
C ILE A 281 0.82 3.72 -19.77
N ALA A 282 0.59 2.40 -19.83
CA ALA A 282 1.27 1.45 -18.92
C ALA A 282 2.80 1.49 -19.05
N ILE A 283 3.34 1.61 -20.27
CA ILE A 283 4.78 1.77 -20.53
C ILE A 283 5.28 3.07 -19.91
N LEU A 284 4.63 4.20 -20.16
CA LEU A 284 5.02 5.50 -19.63
C LEU A 284 4.99 5.53 -18.10
N LEU A 285 3.95 4.95 -17.50
CA LEU A 285 3.80 4.89 -16.04
C LEU A 285 4.83 3.98 -15.37
N ASN A 286 5.44 3.04 -16.11
CA ASN A 286 6.59 2.26 -15.63
C ASN A 286 7.93 2.99 -15.83
N LEU A 287 8.11 3.69 -16.94
CA LEU A 287 9.36 4.42 -17.22
C LEU A 287 9.51 5.70 -16.39
N LEU A 288 8.40 6.32 -15.99
CA LEU A 288 8.40 7.53 -15.18
C LEU A 288 9.12 7.37 -13.82
N PRO A 289 8.80 6.38 -12.97
CA PRO A 289 9.56 6.13 -11.74
C PRO A 289 10.99 5.63 -12.00
N ALA A 290 11.26 4.97 -13.14
CA ALA A 290 12.62 4.60 -13.51
C ALA A 290 13.51 5.84 -13.67
N SER A 291 12.95 6.94 -14.22
CA SER A 291 13.65 8.23 -14.25
C SER A 291 13.89 8.79 -12.84
N GLY A 292 12.97 8.56 -11.89
CA GLY A 292 13.15 8.92 -10.48
C GLY A 292 14.35 8.19 -9.85
N PHE A 293 14.52 6.91 -10.13
CA PHE A 293 15.71 6.18 -9.68
C PHE A 293 17.00 6.65 -10.35
N LEU A 294 16.96 7.01 -11.62
CA LEU A 294 18.13 7.58 -12.31
C LEU A 294 18.48 8.98 -11.78
N LEU A 295 17.50 9.76 -11.34
CA LEU A 295 17.75 11.05 -10.68
C LEU A 295 18.50 10.84 -9.36
N LEU A 296 18.05 9.91 -8.52
CA LEU A 296 18.73 9.56 -7.27
C LEU A 296 20.12 8.95 -7.50
N TRP A 297 20.30 8.22 -8.60
CA TRP A 297 21.59 7.63 -8.95
C TRP A 297 22.60 8.65 -9.49
N GLY A 298 22.13 9.69 -10.19
CA GLY A 298 22.97 10.65 -10.89
C GLY A 298 23.25 11.96 -10.15
N PHE A 299 22.51 12.26 -9.07
CA PHE A 299 22.61 13.51 -8.34
C PHE A 299 22.65 13.28 -6.83
N ASP A 300 23.79 13.61 -6.21
CA ASP A 300 23.97 13.49 -4.76
C ASP A 300 23.56 14.79 -4.03
N ASN A 301 23.09 14.65 -2.78
CA ASN A 301 22.84 15.75 -1.85
C ASN A 301 21.90 16.85 -2.40
N LEU A 302 20.97 16.48 -3.26
CA LEU A 302 19.99 17.40 -3.84
C LEU A 302 18.59 17.06 -3.34
N GLY A 303 18.14 17.73 -2.28
CA GLY A 303 16.81 17.49 -1.68
C GLY A 303 15.66 17.56 -2.71
N ALA A 304 15.75 18.44 -3.70
CA ALA A 304 14.77 18.53 -4.77
C ALA A 304 14.67 17.24 -5.61
N THR A 305 15.79 16.55 -5.86
CA THR A 305 15.80 15.29 -6.61
C THR A 305 15.19 14.16 -5.79
N ALA A 306 15.46 14.10 -4.48
CA ALA A 306 14.84 13.14 -3.57
C ALA A 306 13.32 13.30 -3.50
N LEU A 307 12.83 14.53 -3.36
CA LEU A 307 11.39 14.82 -3.36
C LEU A 307 10.73 14.50 -4.70
N ALA A 308 11.39 14.84 -5.81
CA ALA A 308 10.89 14.51 -7.15
C ALA A 308 10.85 13.00 -7.38
N ALA A 309 11.90 12.27 -7.03
CA ALA A 309 11.96 10.82 -7.14
C ALA A 309 10.87 10.14 -6.31
N ALA A 310 10.71 10.56 -5.05
CA ALA A 310 9.66 10.05 -4.17
C ALA A 310 8.26 10.26 -4.76
N PHE A 311 7.99 11.45 -5.31
CA PHE A 311 6.73 11.73 -6.02
C PHE A 311 6.52 10.81 -7.23
N LEU A 312 7.54 10.60 -8.07
CA LEU A 312 7.42 9.77 -9.28
C LEU A 312 7.19 8.29 -8.94
N ILE A 313 7.87 7.77 -7.91
CA ILE A 313 7.65 6.40 -7.40
C ILE A 313 6.23 6.27 -6.83
N GLY A 314 5.81 7.25 -6.02
CA GLY A 314 4.45 7.30 -5.50
C GLY A 314 3.40 7.34 -6.60
N PHE A 315 3.61 8.17 -7.63
CA PHE A 315 2.74 8.30 -8.78
C PHE A 315 2.53 6.98 -9.51
N GLN A 316 3.60 6.23 -9.78
CA GLN A 316 3.46 4.90 -10.37
C GLN A 316 2.70 3.94 -9.46
N GLN A 317 3.02 3.89 -8.16
CA GLN A 317 2.31 2.99 -7.24
C GLN A 317 0.80 3.33 -7.16
N GLY A 318 0.47 4.62 -7.28
CA GLY A 318 -0.90 5.11 -7.36
C GLY A 318 -1.69 4.58 -8.55
N SER A 319 -1.08 4.55 -9.73
CA SER A 319 -1.70 4.07 -10.98
C SER A 319 -1.58 2.56 -11.21
N GLU A 320 -0.67 1.87 -10.51
CA GLU A 320 -0.34 0.46 -10.71
C GLU A 320 -1.57 -0.44 -10.70
N HIS A 321 -2.36 -0.38 -9.62
CA HIS A 321 -3.54 -1.21 -9.44
C HIS A 321 -4.59 -0.97 -10.54
N ASP A 322 -4.74 0.28 -11.00
CA ASP A 322 -5.71 0.65 -12.04
C ASP A 322 -5.31 0.08 -13.41
N ILE A 323 -4.01 0.07 -13.73
CA ILE A 323 -3.49 -0.57 -14.94
C ILE A 323 -3.85 -2.06 -14.94
N PHE A 324 -3.51 -2.77 -13.86
CA PHE A 324 -3.75 -4.22 -13.81
C PHE A 324 -5.24 -4.56 -13.76
N ALA A 325 -6.05 -3.76 -13.07
CA ALA A 325 -7.50 -3.89 -13.10
C ALA A 325 -8.04 -3.72 -14.54
N TYR A 326 -7.65 -2.65 -15.22
CA TYR A 326 -8.07 -2.38 -16.61
C TYR A 326 -7.67 -3.50 -17.57
N PHE A 327 -6.40 -3.91 -17.54
CA PHE A 327 -5.87 -4.94 -18.44
C PHE A 327 -6.51 -6.30 -18.17
N THR A 328 -6.73 -6.65 -16.90
CA THR A 328 -7.38 -7.92 -16.53
C THR A 328 -8.82 -7.96 -17.05
N ALA A 329 -9.60 -6.91 -16.79
CA ALA A 329 -10.98 -6.82 -17.25
C ALA A 329 -11.08 -6.88 -18.78
N ARG A 330 -10.17 -6.21 -19.49
CA ARG A 330 -10.18 -6.16 -20.96
C ARG A 330 -9.65 -7.43 -21.62
N ARG A 331 -8.72 -8.15 -21.01
CA ARG A 331 -8.08 -9.35 -21.59
C ARG A 331 -8.82 -10.65 -21.25
N PHE A 332 -9.25 -10.82 -20.00
CA PHE A 332 -9.84 -12.07 -19.48
C PHE A 332 -11.35 -11.97 -19.29
N GLY A 333 -11.93 -10.79 -19.54
CA GLY A 333 -13.35 -10.53 -19.34
C GLY A 333 -13.74 -10.39 -17.87
N ILE A 334 -14.96 -9.94 -17.65
CA ILE A 334 -15.47 -9.63 -16.30
C ILE A 334 -15.83 -10.91 -15.53
N ALA A 335 -16.18 -11.99 -16.24
CA ALA A 335 -16.65 -13.25 -15.62
C ALA A 335 -15.61 -13.89 -14.68
N ASN A 336 -14.34 -13.91 -15.08
CA ASN A 336 -13.23 -14.47 -14.29
C ASN A 336 -12.35 -13.39 -13.62
N TYR A 337 -12.74 -12.10 -13.73
CA TYR A 337 -11.92 -10.96 -13.29
C TYR A 337 -11.39 -11.10 -11.87
N GLY A 338 -12.26 -11.45 -10.91
CA GLY A 338 -11.89 -11.55 -9.50
C GLY A 338 -10.80 -12.60 -9.22
N THR A 339 -10.87 -13.75 -9.90
CA THR A 339 -9.89 -14.83 -9.75
C THR A 339 -8.55 -14.46 -10.40
N VAL A 340 -8.58 -13.91 -11.62
CA VAL A 340 -7.36 -13.49 -12.34
C VAL A 340 -6.67 -12.34 -11.63
N TYR A 341 -7.43 -11.28 -11.30
CA TYR A 341 -6.90 -10.10 -10.62
C TYR A 341 -6.38 -10.45 -9.22
N GLY A 342 -7.10 -11.28 -8.46
CA GLY A 342 -6.66 -11.77 -7.16
C GLY A 342 -5.35 -12.56 -7.25
N ALA A 343 -5.20 -13.43 -8.25
CA ALA A 343 -3.96 -14.16 -8.49
C ALA A 343 -2.79 -13.23 -8.87
N LEU A 344 -3.04 -12.21 -9.72
CA LEU A 344 -2.04 -11.19 -10.04
C LEU A 344 -1.57 -10.46 -8.79
N ILE A 345 -2.48 -9.84 -8.04
CA ILE A 345 -2.14 -9.10 -6.82
C ILE A 345 -1.41 -10.00 -5.81
N GLY A 346 -1.84 -11.25 -5.67
CA GLY A 346 -1.15 -12.26 -4.85
C GLY A 346 0.31 -12.49 -5.26
N LEU A 347 0.59 -12.64 -6.57
CA LEU A 347 1.97 -12.73 -7.07
C LEU A 347 2.75 -11.43 -6.89
N GLY A 348 2.09 -10.27 -7.02
CA GLY A 348 2.71 -8.96 -6.79
C GLY A 348 3.32 -8.81 -5.39
N TRP A 349 2.73 -9.44 -4.36
CA TRP A 349 3.30 -9.47 -3.00
C TRP A 349 4.67 -10.13 -2.92
N ILE A 350 4.98 -11.07 -3.82
CA ILE A 350 6.33 -11.66 -3.93
C ILE A 350 7.33 -10.57 -4.33
N GLY A 351 6.95 -9.73 -5.30
CA GLY A 351 7.73 -8.55 -5.68
C GLY A 351 7.94 -7.63 -4.49
N ASN A 352 6.88 -7.28 -3.78
CA ASN A 352 6.96 -6.40 -2.60
C ASN A 352 7.92 -6.95 -1.52
N ALA A 353 7.78 -8.22 -1.15
CA ALA A 353 8.65 -8.86 -0.17
C ALA A 353 10.11 -8.89 -0.65
N THR A 354 10.33 -9.23 -1.92
CA THR A 354 11.66 -9.26 -2.54
C THR A 354 12.30 -7.88 -2.54
N GLY A 355 11.54 -6.83 -2.83
CA GLY A 355 11.98 -5.45 -2.77
C GLY A 355 12.41 -5.03 -1.37
N LEU A 356 11.53 -5.22 -0.37
CA LEU A 356 11.82 -4.84 1.02
C LEU A 356 13.11 -5.47 1.53
N ILE A 357 13.27 -6.78 1.32
CA ILE A 357 14.44 -7.51 1.79
C ILE A 357 15.67 -7.15 0.94
N GLY A 358 15.49 -7.10 -0.38
CA GLY A 358 16.57 -6.97 -1.36
C GLY A 358 17.30 -5.64 -1.22
N VAL A 359 16.58 -4.51 -1.20
CA VAL A 359 17.22 -3.19 -1.18
C VAL A 359 18.07 -2.98 0.08
N GLY A 360 17.58 -3.39 1.26
CA GLY A 360 18.35 -3.32 2.51
C GLY A 360 19.59 -4.21 2.50
N ARG A 361 19.48 -5.46 2.01
CA ARG A 361 20.64 -6.37 1.92
C ARG A 361 21.68 -5.92 0.89
N LEU A 362 21.24 -5.34 -0.22
CA LEU A 362 22.17 -4.77 -1.21
C LEU A 362 22.99 -3.64 -0.58
N HIS A 363 22.37 -2.81 0.26
CA HIS A 363 23.11 -1.82 1.03
C HIS A 363 24.13 -2.47 1.99
N ASP A 364 23.77 -3.53 2.73
CA ASP A 364 24.73 -4.19 3.63
C ASP A 364 25.96 -4.75 2.90
N VAL A 365 25.81 -5.19 1.65
CA VAL A 365 26.90 -5.73 0.83
C VAL A 365 27.76 -4.65 0.18
N PHE A 366 27.14 -3.59 -0.36
CA PHE A 366 27.83 -2.57 -1.15
C PHE A 366 28.14 -1.27 -0.39
N GLY A 367 27.52 -1.07 0.78
CA GLY A 367 27.65 0.14 1.60
C GLY A 367 26.98 1.39 1.02
N ASN A 368 26.17 1.24 -0.04
CA ASN A 368 25.42 2.34 -0.68
C ASN A 368 24.19 1.79 -1.43
N TYR A 369 23.30 2.69 -1.88
CA TYR A 369 22.07 2.34 -2.60
C TYR A 369 22.19 2.38 -4.13
N MET A 370 23.35 2.74 -4.71
CA MET A 370 23.48 2.95 -6.16
C MET A 370 23.11 1.71 -6.98
N PHE A 371 23.57 0.54 -6.53
CA PHE A 371 23.26 -0.72 -7.21
C PHE A 371 21.76 -1.07 -7.09
N ALA A 372 21.15 -0.80 -5.93
CA ALA A 372 19.72 -1.00 -5.74
C ALA A 372 18.91 -0.06 -6.65
N GLN A 373 19.28 1.24 -6.73
CA GLN A 373 18.70 2.24 -7.63
C GLN A 373 18.72 1.80 -9.09
N LEU A 374 19.87 1.34 -9.57
CA LEU A 374 20.02 0.84 -10.94
C LEU A 374 19.17 -0.43 -11.19
N LEU A 375 19.12 -1.34 -10.22
CA LEU A 375 18.29 -2.55 -10.30
C LEU A 375 16.80 -2.19 -10.32
N GLY A 376 16.36 -1.23 -9.52
CA GLY A 376 15.00 -0.71 -9.51
C GLY A 376 14.60 -0.07 -10.84
N ALA A 377 15.47 0.80 -11.39
CA ALA A 377 15.28 1.38 -12.73
C ALA A 377 15.19 0.29 -13.82
N SER A 378 16.07 -0.71 -13.74
CA SER A 378 16.10 -1.82 -14.69
C SER A 378 14.87 -2.71 -14.58
N ALA A 379 14.39 -2.98 -13.36
CA ALA A 379 13.18 -3.77 -13.11
C ALA A 379 11.93 -3.07 -13.69
N LEU A 380 11.81 -1.75 -13.50
CA LEU A 380 10.71 -0.98 -14.08
C LEU A 380 10.79 -0.88 -15.60
N ALA A 381 11.99 -0.69 -16.16
CA ALA A 381 12.20 -0.74 -17.60
C ALA A 381 11.83 -2.12 -18.18
N PHE A 382 12.20 -3.19 -17.47
CA PHE A 382 11.79 -4.55 -17.82
C PHE A 382 10.27 -4.72 -17.76
N GLY A 383 9.60 -4.25 -16.69
CA GLY A 383 8.13 -4.23 -16.61
C GLY A 383 7.48 -3.49 -17.78
N ALA A 384 8.02 -2.32 -18.15
CA ALA A 384 7.57 -1.57 -19.32
C ALA A 384 7.71 -2.37 -20.63
N LEU A 385 8.83 -3.08 -20.82
CA LEU A 385 9.04 -3.94 -22.00
C LEU A 385 8.04 -5.10 -22.08
N LEU A 386 7.66 -5.68 -20.94
CA LEU A 386 6.64 -6.74 -20.90
C LEU A 386 5.28 -6.22 -21.40
N PHE A 387 4.90 -4.99 -21.04
CA PHE A 387 3.66 -4.37 -21.53
C PHE A 387 3.62 -4.20 -23.06
N VAL A 388 4.76 -4.00 -23.74
CA VAL A 388 4.81 -3.93 -25.21
C VAL A 388 4.25 -5.22 -25.85
N SER A 389 4.52 -6.36 -25.22
CA SER A 389 4.14 -7.69 -25.71
C SER A 389 2.69 -8.07 -25.40
N ILE A 390 2.02 -7.33 -24.50
CA ILE A 390 0.63 -7.62 -24.13
C ILE A 390 -0.31 -7.16 -25.25
N ARG A 391 -1.05 -8.13 -25.81
CA ARG A 391 -2.06 -7.89 -26.85
C ARG A 391 -3.45 -7.79 -26.22
N LEU A 392 -3.98 -6.57 -26.20
CA LEU A 392 -5.36 -6.32 -25.79
C LEU A 392 -6.33 -6.57 -26.96
N PRO A 393 -7.52 -7.15 -26.70
CA PRO A 393 -8.58 -7.22 -27.71
C PRO A 393 -8.94 -5.82 -28.24
N PRO A 394 -9.44 -5.71 -29.49
CA PRO A 394 -9.95 -4.45 -30.03
C PRO A 394 -10.99 -3.84 -29.08
N ARG A 395 -10.99 -2.50 -28.92
CA ARG A 395 -12.06 -1.84 -28.15
C ARG A 395 -13.38 -2.10 -28.91
N GLN A 396 -14.32 -2.81 -28.28
CA GLN A 396 -15.68 -2.87 -28.82
C GLN A 396 -16.25 -1.45 -28.78
N PRO A 397 -16.82 -0.93 -29.88
CA PRO A 397 -17.43 0.38 -29.87
C PRO A 397 -18.53 0.40 -28.81
N ALA A 398 -18.56 1.46 -28.00
CA ALA A 398 -19.64 1.66 -27.04
C ALA A 398 -20.95 1.56 -27.81
N VAL A 399 -21.84 0.66 -27.38
CA VAL A 399 -23.20 0.60 -27.91
C VAL A 399 -23.78 2.00 -27.69
N ALA A 400 -24.02 2.74 -28.78
CA ALA A 400 -24.67 4.03 -28.72
C ALA A 400 -26.07 3.78 -28.14
N GLY A 401 -26.24 4.08 -26.86
CA GLY A 401 -27.49 4.02 -26.12
C GLY A 401 -28.09 5.40 -25.98
#